data_AF-A0A382RL85-F1
#
_entry.id   AF-A0A382RL85-F1
#
_cell.length_a   1.000
_cell.length_b   1.000
_cell.length_c   1.000
_cell.angle_alpha   90.00
_cell.angle_beta   90.00
_cell.angle_gamma   90.00
#
_symmetry.space_group_name_H-M   'P 1'
#
loop_
_entity.id
_entity.type
_entity.pdbx_description
1 polymer ?
#
loop_
_entity_poly.entity_id
_entity_poly.type
_entity_poly.pdbx_seq_one_letter_code
_entity_poly.pdbx_strand_id
1 'polypeptide(L)'
;KRGQQEVLLNESTATKVKEEDRSAKLEAVFEENEKELNELTETLNERLGALKELFGVMQQVAGDARSRFDNSLTNVQYPNRSSFLDNLAKKLGSSSKLPSIDEIEKLWFELQREMTESGKVVKFSTDVIDIQGSKSQTTVVRVGAFNIVADGKYLNYEPTTGNVSEIPRQPEGRRYTSSTSELFNSTGGKVVFGLDPTLGGVLSSLVARPNLIERIQQGGIVGYLVIALGLFGVGLSIERLIKLVNADRKVTAQLESDVISEDNPLGRVLGVYEKNKTVDTETLELKMAEAVFKETPELNKGLLLIKVISVVAPLMGLLGT
;
A
#
# COMPACT_ATOMS: atom_id res chain seq x y z
N LYS A 1 90.05 -22.45 -53.85
CA LYS A 1 89.81 -22.21 -52.40
C LYS A 1 89.85 -20.72 -52.04
N ARG A 2 90.92 -19.96 -52.33
CA ARG A 2 90.98 -18.50 -52.08
C ARG A 2 89.91 -17.66 -52.81
N GLY A 3 89.72 -17.85 -54.12
CA GLY A 3 88.71 -17.08 -54.88
C GLY A 3 87.26 -17.32 -54.44
N GLN A 4 86.93 -18.51 -53.93
CA GLN A 4 85.62 -18.80 -53.34
C GLN A 4 85.42 -18.08 -52.00
N GLN A 5 86.46 -17.99 -51.17
CA GLN A 5 86.40 -17.24 -49.91
C GLN A 5 86.24 -15.73 -50.16
N GLU A 6 86.85 -15.20 -51.21
CA GLU A 6 86.76 -13.79 -51.58
C GLU A 6 85.36 -13.41 -52.11
N VAL A 7 84.74 -14.29 -52.90
CA VAL A 7 83.34 -14.14 -53.34
C VAL A 7 82.37 -14.22 -52.15
N LEU A 8 82.53 -15.22 -51.27
CA LEU A 8 81.71 -15.36 -50.04
C LEU A 8 81.89 -14.17 -49.09
N LEU A 9 83.11 -13.63 -48.98
CA LEU A 9 83.37 -12.44 -48.17
C LEU A 9 82.63 -11.24 -48.75
N ASN A 10 82.75 -10.99 -50.05
CA ASN A 10 82.08 -9.89 -50.75
C ASN A 10 80.54 -10.00 -50.70
N GLU A 11 80.00 -11.20 -50.81
CA GLU A 11 78.57 -11.47 -50.70
C GLU A 11 78.06 -11.24 -49.25
N SER A 12 78.86 -11.63 -48.26
CA SER A 12 78.59 -11.37 -46.84
C SER A 12 78.66 -9.87 -46.50
N THR A 13 79.66 -9.13 -47.00
CA THR A 13 79.71 -7.66 -46.83
C THR A 13 78.55 -6.97 -47.53
N ALA A 14 78.20 -7.38 -48.76
CA ALA A 14 77.04 -6.83 -49.47
C ALA A 14 75.72 -7.11 -48.72
N THR A 15 75.57 -8.30 -48.14
CA THR A 15 74.40 -8.66 -47.33
C THR A 15 74.36 -7.86 -46.03
N LYS A 16 75.50 -7.71 -45.35
CA LYS A 16 75.62 -6.89 -44.15
C LYS A 16 75.18 -5.45 -44.42
N VAL A 17 75.70 -4.81 -45.47
CA VAL A 17 75.31 -3.44 -45.85
C VAL A 17 73.81 -3.35 -46.15
N LYS A 18 73.24 -4.33 -46.85
CA LYS A 18 71.80 -4.36 -47.16
C LYS A 18 70.93 -4.48 -45.91
N GLU A 19 71.33 -5.30 -44.94
CA GLU A 19 70.60 -5.42 -43.67
C GLU A 19 70.84 -4.21 -42.75
N GLU A 20 72.01 -3.57 -42.78
CA GLU A 20 72.26 -2.29 -42.10
C GLU A 20 71.37 -1.17 -42.67
N ASP A 21 71.28 -1.05 -44.00
CA ASP A 21 70.37 -0.11 -44.67
C ASP A 21 68.90 -0.38 -44.34
N ARG A 22 68.53 -1.66 -44.22
CA ARG A 22 67.18 -2.07 -43.84
C ARG A 22 66.90 -1.73 -42.38
N SER A 23 67.85 -1.98 -41.48
CA SER A 23 67.74 -1.62 -40.07
C SER A 23 67.56 -0.12 -39.94
N ALA A 24 68.38 0.69 -40.61
CA ALA A 24 68.28 2.14 -40.59
C ALA A 24 66.92 2.65 -41.09
N LYS A 25 66.34 2.03 -42.14
CA LYS A 25 64.99 2.35 -42.62
C LYS A 25 63.90 1.98 -41.62
N LEU A 26 63.99 0.80 -41.00
CA LEU A 26 63.03 0.35 -39.99
C LEU A 26 63.11 1.19 -38.72
N GLU A 27 64.31 1.59 -38.30
CA GLU A 27 64.54 2.51 -37.18
C GLU A 27 63.85 3.85 -37.45
N ALA A 28 64.06 4.43 -38.64
CA ALA A 28 63.41 5.69 -39.01
C ALA A 28 61.88 5.60 -39.02
N VAL A 29 61.32 4.49 -39.54
CA VAL A 29 59.87 4.24 -39.52
C VAL A 29 59.36 4.02 -38.09
N PHE A 30 60.14 3.36 -37.25
CA PHE A 30 59.79 3.14 -35.85
C PHE A 30 59.76 4.48 -35.09
N GLU A 31 60.79 5.32 -35.24
CA GLU A 31 60.84 6.66 -34.65
C GLU A 31 59.67 7.54 -35.11
N GLU A 32 59.32 7.49 -36.40
CA GLU A 32 58.18 8.24 -36.95
C GLU A 32 56.85 7.73 -36.38
N ASN A 33 56.65 6.41 -36.34
CA ASN A 33 55.46 5.80 -35.72
C ASN A 33 55.37 6.09 -34.22
N GLU A 34 56.49 6.10 -33.49
CA GLU A 34 56.52 6.40 -32.06
C GLU A 34 56.10 7.86 -31.81
N LYS A 35 56.59 8.79 -32.65
CA LYS A 35 56.17 10.18 -32.60
C LYS A 35 54.68 10.35 -32.91
N GLU A 36 54.19 9.74 -33.99
CA GLU A 36 52.77 9.79 -34.35
C GLU A 36 51.88 9.17 -33.26
N LEU A 37 52.31 8.04 -32.68
CA LEU A 37 51.61 7.40 -31.57
C LEU A 37 51.52 8.30 -30.34
N ASN A 38 52.62 8.99 -30.00
CA ASN A 38 52.63 9.94 -28.88
C ASN A 38 51.69 11.12 -29.14
N GLU A 39 51.72 11.73 -30.34
CA GLU A 39 50.83 12.83 -30.73
C GLU A 39 49.35 12.39 -30.74
N LEU A 40 49.04 11.21 -31.27
CA LEU A 40 47.70 10.63 -31.26
C LEU A 40 47.23 10.32 -29.84
N THR A 41 48.11 9.83 -28.97
CA THR A 41 47.80 9.52 -27.57
C THR A 41 47.52 10.79 -26.77
N GLU A 42 48.32 11.85 -26.98
CA GLU A 42 48.11 13.15 -26.35
C GLU A 42 46.77 13.76 -26.82
N THR A 43 46.52 13.77 -28.14
CA THR A 43 45.26 14.23 -28.71
C THR A 43 44.07 13.45 -28.15
N LEU A 44 44.18 12.11 -28.06
CA LEU A 44 43.15 11.26 -27.47
C LEU A 44 42.91 11.64 -26.00
N ASN A 45 43.96 11.87 -25.22
CA ASN A 45 43.85 12.25 -23.81
C ASN A 45 43.20 13.62 -23.61
N GLU A 46 43.53 14.62 -24.44
CA GLU A 46 42.87 15.93 -24.43
C GLU A 46 41.38 15.82 -24.75
N ARG A 47 41.03 15.08 -25.81
CA ARG A 47 39.63 14.83 -26.20
C ARG A 47 38.88 14.06 -25.13
N LEU A 48 39.51 13.05 -24.52
CA LEU A 48 38.96 12.32 -23.37
C LEU A 48 38.75 13.23 -22.16
N GLY A 49 39.65 14.20 -21.91
CA GLY A 49 39.49 15.20 -20.87
C GLY A 49 38.18 15.97 -21.01
N ALA A 50 37.91 16.51 -22.21
CA ALA A 50 36.66 17.20 -22.51
C ALA A 50 35.41 16.29 -22.39
N LEU A 51 35.55 15.01 -22.77
CA LEU A 51 34.44 14.06 -22.69
C LEU A 51 34.22 13.48 -21.28
N LYS A 52 35.22 13.50 -20.39
CA LYS A 52 35.12 12.99 -19.01
C LYS A 52 34.04 13.72 -18.21
N GLU A 53 33.90 15.04 -18.40
CA GLU A 53 32.84 15.81 -17.75
C GLU A 53 31.45 15.35 -18.23
N LEU A 54 31.29 15.15 -19.54
CA LEU A 54 30.04 14.64 -20.12
C LEU A 54 29.73 13.22 -19.65
N PHE A 55 30.73 12.35 -19.55
CA PHE A 55 30.55 10.98 -19.06
C PHE A 55 30.28 10.93 -17.56
N GLY A 56 30.82 11.86 -16.76
CA GLY A 56 30.45 12.00 -15.35
C GLY A 56 28.96 12.31 -15.18
N VAL A 57 28.43 13.25 -15.96
CA VAL A 57 26.99 13.55 -15.97
C VAL A 57 26.19 12.33 -16.44
N MET A 58 26.62 11.66 -17.52
CA MET A 58 25.94 10.47 -18.02
C MET A 58 25.95 9.32 -17.01
N GLN A 59 27.04 9.14 -16.26
CA GLN A 59 27.14 8.16 -15.17
C GLN A 59 26.14 8.46 -14.06
N GLN A 60 26.05 9.72 -13.65
CA GLN A 60 25.06 10.15 -12.65
C GLN A 60 23.63 9.88 -13.15
N VAL A 61 23.32 10.27 -14.38
CA VAL A 61 22.00 10.03 -14.99
C VAL A 61 21.69 8.54 -15.08
N ALA A 62 22.64 7.69 -15.48
CA ALA A 62 22.44 6.25 -15.53
C ALA A 62 22.20 5.65 -14.13
N GLY A 63 22.93 6.11 -13.11
CA GLY A 63 22.73 5.72 -11.72
C GLY A 63 21.37 6.15 -11.15
N ASP A 64 20.98 7.40 -11.39
CA ASP A 64 19.68 7.94 -10.97
C ASP A 64 18.53 7.23 -11.69
N ALA A 65 18.66 7.00 -12.99
CA ALA A 65 17.69 6.25 -13.79
C ALA A 65 17.52 4.83 -13.25
N ARG A 66 18.61 4.14 -12.93
CA ARG A 66 18.56 2.80 -12.34
C ARG A 66 17.75 2.80 -11.04
N SER A 67 18.10 3.68 -10.10
CA SER A 67 17.40 3.79 -8.82
C SER A 67 15.91 4.08 -9.01
N ARG A 68 15.56 4.98 -9.93
CA ARG A 68 14.16 5.30 -10.26
C ARG A 68 13.43 4.13 -10.89
N PHE A 69 14.08 3.40 -11.79
CA PHE A 69 13.46 2.28 -12.51
C PHE A 69 13.27 1.07 -11.60
N ASP A 70 14.24 0.76 -10.73
CA ASP A 70 14.13 -0.34 -9.75
C ASP A 70 12.91 -0.14 -8.85
N ASN A 71 12.66 1.11 -8.43
CA ASN A 71 11.51 1.50 -7.61
C ASN A 71 10.20 1.66 -8.39
N SER A 72 10.21 1.60 -9.72
CA SER A 72 9.02 1.81 -10.56
C SER A 72 8.31 0.50 -10.87
N LEU A 73 6.97 0.54 -10.85
CA LEU A 73 6.12 -0.59 -11.27
C LEU A 73 6.32 -1.00 -12.73
N THR A 74 6.85 -0.12 -13.58
CA THR A 74 7.18 -0.46 -14.97
C THR A 74 8.24 -1.55 -15.06
N ASN A 75 9.07 -1.73 -14.02
CA ASN A 75 10.14 -2.72 -13.99
C ASN A 75 9.62 -4.15 -14.02
N VAL A 76 8.40 -4.39 -13.53
CA VAL A 76 7.72 -5.69 -13.61
C VAL A 76 7.56 -6.14 -15.08
N GLN A 77 7.37 -5.19 -16.00
CA GLN A 77 7.24 -5.47 -17.44
C GLN A 77 8.60 -5.48 -18.16
N TYR A 78 9.55 -4.69 -17.66
CA TYR A 78 10.83 -4.44 -18.32
C TYR A 78 12.02 -4.61 -17.35
N PRO A 79 12.25 -5.84 -16.83
CA PRO A 79 13.23 -6.08 -15.77
C PRO A 79 14.70 -5.95 -16.23
N ASN A 80 14.95 -6.09 -17.55
CA ASN A 80 16.31 -6.09 -18.11
C ASN A 80 16.96 -4.69 -18.22
N ARG A 81 16.26 -3.63 -17.81
CA ARG A 81 16.75 -2.24 -17.95
C ARG A 81 17.79 -1.90 -16.89
N SER A 82 17.58 -2.34 -15.65
CA SER A 82 18.45 -2.01 -14.53
C SER A 82 19.85 -2.60 -14.67
N SER A 83 19.97 -3.81 -15.24
CA SER A 83 21.27 -4.44 -15.53
C SER A 83 22.05 -3.68 -16.60
N PHE A 84 21.37 -3.20 -17.65
CA PHE A 84 21.98 -2.34 -18.66
C PHE A 84 22.51 -1.03 -18.03
N LEU A 85 21.70 -0.36 -17.21
CA LEU A 85 22.08 0.90 -16.57
C LEU A 85 23.23 0.74 -15.56
N ASP A 86 23.25 -0.37 -14.81
CA ASP A 86 24.37 -0.70 -13.90
C ASP A 86 25.68 -0.90 -14.68
N ASN A 87 25.63 -1.66 -15.79
CA ASN A 87 26.79 -1.87 -16.64
C ASN A 87 27.27 -0.56 -17.30
N LEU A 88 26.34 0.28 -17.76
CA LEU A 88 26.64 1.57 -18.36
C LEU A 88 27.31 2.51 -17.32
N ALA A 89 26.75 2.61 -16.12
CA ALA A 89 27.30 3.44 -15.04
C ALA A 89 28.72 2.98 -14.64
N LYS A 90 28.95 1.66 -14.54
CA LYS A 90 30.29 1.10 -14.28
C LYS A 90 31.28 1.40 -15.39
N LYS A 91 30.85 1.32 -16.66
CA LYS A 91 31.69 1.62 -17.83
C LYS A 91 32.08 3.10 -17.86
N LEU A 92 31.12 4.00 -17.65
CA LEU A 92 31.33 5.45 -17.62
C LEU A 92 32.19 5.91 -16.43
N GLY A 93 32.10 5.22 -15.30
CA GLY A 93 32.96 5.46 -14.13
C GLY A 93 34.40 4.95 -14.29
N SER A 94 34.67 4.12 -15.29
CA SER A 94 36.03 3.68 -15.61
C SER A 94 36.70 4.68 -16.55
N SER A 95 37.82 5.27 -16.12
CA SER A 95 38.51 6.38 -16.79
C SER A 95 39.10 6.06 -18.17
N SER A 96 38.98 4.83 -18.64
CA SER A 96 39.67 4.30 -19.82
C SER A 96 38.74 3.74 -20.91
N LYS A 97 37.41 3.74 -20.70
CA LYS A 97 36.47 3.14 -21.65
C LYS A 97 35.37 4.11 -22.06
N LEU A 98 35.28 4.34 -23.36
CA LEU A 98 34.21 5.14 -23.96
C LEU A 98 32.92 4.31 -24.08
N PRO A 99 31.74 4.90 -23.79
CA PRO A 99 30.48 4.30 -24.18
C PRO A 99 30.35 4.29 -25.71
N SER A 100 29.70 3.28 -26.27
CA SER A 100 29.34 3.31 -27.70
C SER A 100 28.15 4.23 -27.93
N ILE A 101 27.99 4.73 -29.16
CA ILE A 101 26.81 5.54 -29.53
C ILE A 101 25.51 4.77 -29.24
N ASP A 102 25.48 3.47 -29.53
CA ASP A 102 24.32 2.62 -29.25
C ASP A 102 23.96 2.58 -27.76
N GLU A 103 24.95 2.61 -26.85
CA GLU A 103 24.70 2.64 -25.41
C GLU A 103 24.11 3.99 -24.97
N ILE A 104 24.58 5.09 -25.56
CA ILE A 104 24.03 6.43 -25.31
C ILE A 104 22.60 6.51 -25.83
N GLU A 105 22.36 5.98 -27.03
CA GLU A 105 21.04 5.90 -27.64
C GLU A 105 20.07 5.07 -26.79
N LYS A 106 20.53 3.94 -26.27
CA LYS A 106 19.72 3.10 -25.40
C LYS A 106 19.39 3.78 -24.07
N LEU A 107 20.29 4.59 -23.50
CA LEU A 107 20.01 5.34 -22.27
C LEU A 107 18.84 6.31 -22.45
N TRP A 108 18.88 7.19 -23.48
CA TRP A 108 17.78 8.16 -23.67
C TRP A 108 16.47 7.43 -24.04
N PHE A 109 16.55 6.35 -24.81
CA PHE A 109 15.39 5.54 -25.16
C PHE A 109 14.71 4.98 -23.90
N GLU A 110 15.47 4.41 -22.96
CA GLU A 110 14.88 3.85 -21.74
C GLU A 110 14.31 4.94 -20.82
N LEU A 111 14.92 6.14 -20.77
CA LEU A 111 14.34 7.30 -20.09
C LEU A 111 13.00 7.71 -20.70
N GLN A 112 12.93 7.82 -22.04
CA GLN A 112 11.70 8.15 -22.75
C GLN A 112 10.63 7.07 -22.54
N ARG A 113 11.05 5.80 -22.59
CA ARG A 113 10.17 4.65 -22.36
C ARG A 113 9.59 4.71 -20.96
N GLU A 114 10.37 5.01 -19.93
CA GLU A 114 9.85 5.16 -18.57
C GLU A 114 8.79 6.26 -18.48
N MET A 115 9.04 7.43 -19.08
CA MET A 115 8.06 8.52 -19.11
C MET A 115 6.78 8.11 -19.82
N THR A 116 6.89 7.36 -20.91
CA THR A 116 5.74 6.91 -21.71
C THR A 116 4.96 5.81 -21.00
N GLU A 117 5.65 4.83 -20.43
CA GLU A 117 5.04 3.66 -19.81
C GLU A 117 4.45 3.99 -18.44
N SER A 118 5.03 4.92 -17.68
CA SER A 118 4.50 5.39 -16.39
C SER A 118 3.16 6.12 -16.50
N GLY A 119 2.77 6.59 -17.69
CA GLY A 119 1.45 7.17 -17.96
C GLY A 119 0.40 6.17 -18.45
N LYS A 120 0.77 4.92 -18.72
CA LYS A 120 -0.14 3.93 -19.33
C LYS A 120 -0.84 3.05 -18.31
N VAL A 121 -2.05 2.63 -18.67
CA VAL A 121 -2.76 1.52 -18.03
C VAL A 121 -2.62 0.31 -18.94
N VAL A 122 -1.99 -0.76 -18.45
CA VAL A 122 -1.67 -1.94 -19.26
C VAL A 122 -1.96 -3.23 -18.51
N LYS A 123 -2.57 -4.18 -19.23
CA LYS A 123 -2.88 -5.53 -18.75
C LYS A 123 -1.84 -6.52 -19.28
N PHE A 124 -1.23 -7.31 -18.41
CA PHE A 124 -0.20 -8.29 -18.75
C PHE A 124 -0.14 -9.42 -17.72
N SER A 125 0.59 -10.50 -17.99
CA SER A 125 0.75 -11.62 -17.07
C SER A 125 2.11 -11.56 -16.38
N THR A 126 2.13 -11.80 -15.07
CA THR A 126 3.36 -11.86 -14.26
C THR A 126 3.19 -12.84 -13.10
N ASP A 127 4.29 -13.21 -12.45
CA ASP A 127 4.25 -14.07 -11.27
C ASP A 127 3.83 -13.24 -10.06
N VAL A 128 2.76 -13.69 -9.40
CA VAL A 128 2.24 -13.06 -8.18
C VAL A 128 2.38 -14.05 -7.03
N ILE A 129 2.95 -13.58 -5.92
CA ILE A 129 3.03 -14.31 -4.65
C ILE A 129 1.73 -14.08 -3.89
N ASP A 130 1.00 -15.15 -3.59
CA ASP A 130 -0.21 -15.06 -2.78
C ASP A 130 0.10 -14.88 -1.27
N ILE A 131 -0.95 -14.73 -0.46
CA ILE A 131 -0.83 -14.60 1.01
C ILE A 131 -0.27 -15.87 1.69
N GLN A 132 -0.23 -17.01 0.99
CA GLN A 132 0.31 -18.28 1.46
C GLN A 132 1.77 -18.49 1.03
N GLY A 133 2.33 -17.55 0.26
CA GLY A 133 3.70 -17.60 -0.26
C GLY A 133 3.85 -18.42 -1.55
N SER A 134 2.76 -18.88 -2.16
CA SER A 134 2.80 -19.59 -3.43
C SER A 134 2.92 -18.61 -4.59
N LYS A 135 3.81 -18.92 -5.55
CA LYS A 135 3.96 -18.16 -6.79
C LYS A 135 3.05 -18.74 -7.86
N SER A 136 2.21 -17.88 -8.45
CA SER A 136 1.33 -18.27 -9.57
C SER A 136 1.34 -17.21 -10.67
N GLN A 137 1.32 -17.67 -11.92
CA GLN A 137 1.22 -16.78 -13.07
C GLN A 137 -0.19 -16.18 -13.11
N THR A 138 -0.28 -14.88 -12.87
CA THR A 138 -1.55 -14.15 -12.74
C THR A 138 -1.59 -13.01 -13.74
N THR A 139 -2.76 -12.77 -14.31
CA THR A 139 -2.99 -11.58 -15.14
C THR A 139 -3.22 -10.38 -14.23
N VAL A 140 -2.46 -9.33 -14.45
CA VAL A 140 -2.46 -8.09 -13.66
C VAL A 140 -2.67 -6.88 -14.55
N VAL A 141 -3.13 -5.79 -13.96
CA VAL A 141 -3.23 -4.47 -14.59
C VAL A 141 -2.35 -3.51 -13.82
N ARG A 142 -1.41 -2.87 -14.52
CA ARG A 142 -0.61 -1.77 -13.98
C ARG A 142 -1.27 -0.45 -14.36
N VAL A 143 -1.47 0.43 -13.38
CA VAL A 143 -1.97 1.79 -13.53
C VAL A 143 -0.81 2.76 -13.34
N GLY A 144 -0.17 3.10 -14.46
CA GLY A 144 0.99 3.97 -14.46
C GLY A 144 2.11 3.48 -13.56
N ALA A 145 2.75 4.38 -12.83
CA ALA A 145 3.73 4.03 -11.79
C ALA A 145 3.09 3.81 -10.41
N PHE A 146 1.77 3.95 -10.27
CA PHE A 146 1.11 4.11 -8.96
C PHE A 146 0.64 2.80 -8.32
N ASN A 147 -0.09 1.98 -9.09
CA ASN A 147 -0.68 0.75 -8.57
C ASN A 147 -0.57 -0.40 -9.56
N ILE A 148 -0.52 -1.60 -9.00
CA ILE A 148 -0.65 -2.87 -9.72
C ILE A 148 -1.78 -3.66 -9.05
N VAL A 149 -2.68 -4.21 -9.86
CA VAL A 149 -3.92 -4.85 -9.38
C VAL A 149 -4.21 -6.12 -10.16
N ALA A 150 -4.88 -7.06 -9.51
CA ALA A 150 -5.54 -8.22 -10.13
C ALA A 150 -7.06 -8.09 -9.97
N ASP A 151 -7.82 -9.02 -10.53
CA ASP A 151 -9.28 -9.01 -10.40
C ASP A 151 -9.69 -9.05 -8.91
N GLY A 152 -10.34 -7.98 -8.44
CA GLY A 152 -10.78 -7.81 -7.06
C GLY A 152 -9.69 -7.51 -6.04
N LYS A 153 -8.42 -7.40 -6.44
CA LYS A 153 -7.27 -7.33 -5.52
C LYS A 153 -6.26 -6.25 -5.89
N TYR A 154 -5.80 -5.49 -4.90
CA TYR A 154 -4.57 -4.72 -4.99
C TYR A 154 -3.37 -5.63 -4.74
N LEU A 155 -2.27 -5.35 -5.43
CA LEU A 155 -1.00 -6.02 -5.27
C LEU A 155 0.06 -5.02 -4.83
N ASN A 156 1.12 -5.51 -4.21
CA ASN A 156 2.30 -4.76 -3.84
C ASN A 156 3.48 -5.18 -4.73
N TYR A 157 4.38 -4.25 -5.00
CA TYR A 157 5.66 -4.53 -5.66
C TYR A 157 6.77 -4.21 -4.68
N GLU A 158 7.71 -5.15 -4.50
CA GLU A 158 8.87 -4.99 -3.63
C GLU A 158 10.12 -4.72 -4.51
N PRO A 159 10.59 -3.46 -4.61
CA PRO A 159 11.71 -3.08 -5.47
C PRO A 159 12.98 -3.90 -5.24
N THR A 160 13.24 -4.29 -3.99
CA THR A 160 14.46 -5.00 -3.60
C THR A 160 14.51 -6.40 -4.19
N THR A 161 13.36 -7.07 -4.27
CA THR A 161 13.28 -8.47 -4.72
C THR A 161 12.68 -8.61 -6.12
N GLY A 162 12.10 -7.53 -6.66
CA GLY A 162 11.39 -7.53 -7.93
C GLY A 162 10.08 -8.33 -7.90
N ASN A 163 9.64 -8.80 -6.73
CA ASN A 163 8.44 -9.62 -6.62
C ASN A 163 7.18 -8.76 -6.56
N VAL A 164 6.13 -9.26 -7.20
CA VAL A 164 4.76 -8.78 -7.00
C VAL A 164 4.05 -9.73 -6.04
N SER A 165 3.43 -9.19 -5.00
CA SER A 165 2.72 -9.98 -4.00
C SER A 165 1.32 -9.44 -3.75
N GLU A 166 0.41 -10.33 -3.36
CA GLU A 166 -0.88 -9.93 -2.83
C GLU A 166 -0.67 -9.26 -1.47
N ILE A 167 -1.29 -8.09 -1.27
CA ILE A 167 -1.29 -7.49 0.06
C ILE A 167 -2.09 -8.39 1.02
N PRO A 168 -1.59 -8.67 2.24
CA PRO A 168 -2.23 -9.62 3.17
C PRO A 168 -3.69 -9.31 3.48
N ARG A 169 -4.07 -8.04 3.34
CA ARG A 169 -5.44 -7.57 3.51
C ARG A 169 -5.75 -6.57 2.41
N GLN A 170 -6.96 -6.63 1.90
CA GLN A 170 -7.44 -5.68 0.89
C GLN A 170 -8.10 -4.47 1.58
N PRO A 171 -8.07 -3.27 0.96
CA PRO A 171 -8.72 -2.09 1.50
C PRO A 171 -10.19 -2.33 1.83
N GLU A 172 -10.63 -1.85 2.99
CA GLU A 172 -12.01 -1.97 3.41
C GLU A 172 -12.93 -1.09 2.56
N GLY A 173 -14.01 -1.69 2.08
CA GLY A 173 -15.04 -1.02 1.28
C GLY A 173 -15.10 -1.57 -0.13
N ARG A 174 -16.29 -2.05 -0.49
CA ARG A 174 -16.57 -2.65 -1.81
C ARG A 174 -16.15 -1.74 -2.96
N ARG A 175 -16.17 -0.41 -2.78
CA ARG A 175 -15.73 0.57 -3.79
C ARG A 175 -14.29 0.40 -4.29
N TYR A 176 -13.38 -0.10 -3.45
CA TYR A 176 -11.97 -0.23 -3.83
C TYR A 176 -11.74 -1.53 -4.59
N THR A 177 -12.14 -2.66 -4.02
CA THR A 177 -12.02 -3.98 -4.67
C THR A 177 -12.93 -4.12 -5.89
N SER A 178 -14.11 -3.48 -5.93
CA SER A 178 -14.90 -3.43 -7.16
C SER A 178 -14.23 -2.61 -8.24
N SER A 179 -13.56 -1.49 -7.88
CA SER A 179 -12.87 -0.66 -8.86
C SER A 179 -11.70 -1.37 -9.54
N THR A 180 -11.03 -2.31 -8.85
CA THR A 180 -9.99 -3.14 -9.47
C THR A 180 -10.59 -4.13 -10.47
N SER A 181 -11.72 -4.78 -10.14
CA SER A 181 -12.46 -5.65 -11.06
C SER A 181 -13.02 -4.89 -12.27
N GLU A 182 -13.58 -3.70 -12.06
CA GLU A 182 -14.06 -2.82 -13.14
C GLU A 182 -12.92 -2.42 -14.07
N LEU A 183 -11.78 -2.03 -13.50
CA LEU A 183 -10.58 -1.72 -14.27
C LEU A 183 -10.05 -2.95 -15.02
N PHE A 184 -10.05 -4.12 -14.39
CA PHE A 184 -9.57 -5.38 -14.96
C PHE A 184 -10.42 -5.85 -16.16
N ASN A 185 -11.73 -5.65 -16.07
CA ASN A 185 -12.70 -6.06 -17.09
C ASN A 185 -12.97 -4.97 -18.15
N SER A 186 -12.50 -3.75 -17.94
CA SER A 186 -12.70 -2.65 -18.88
C SER A 186 -12.00 -2.92 -20.20
N THR A 187 -12.74 -2.78 -21.30
CA THR A 187 -12.24 -2.82 -22.68
C THR A 187 -12.04 -1.41 -23.27
N GLY A 188 -12.13 -0.37 -22.44
CA GLY A 188 -12.01 1.03 -22.84
C GLY A 188 -13.02 1.94 -22.14
N GLY A 189 -12.78 3.26 -22.22
CA GLY A 189 -13.62 4.27 -21.57
C GLY A 189 -13.12 4.72 -20.20
N LYS A 190 -13.94 5.50 -19.50
CA LYS A 190 -13.59 6.09 -18.20
C LYS A 190 -13.98 5.14 -17.07
N VAL A 191 -13.01 4.73 -16.26
CA VAL A 191 -13.21 3.89 -15.06
C VAL A 191 -12.91 4.71 -13.82
N VAL A 192 -13.71 4.55 -12.77
CA VAL A 192 -13.43 5.15 -11.45
C VAL A 192 -12.54 4.17 -10.70
N PHE A 193 -11.29 4.55 -10.44
CA PHE A 193 -10.31 3.71 -9.77
C PHE A 193 -9.76 4.37 -8.50
N GLY A 194 -9.70 3.61 -7.41
CA GLY A 194 -9.04 4.03 -6.18
C GLY A 194 -7.52 3.98 -6.31
N LEU A 195 -6.92 5.08 -6.78
CA LEU A 195 -5.47 5.21 -6.98
C LEU A 195 -4.77 5.63 -5.68
N ASP A 196 -3.63 5.00 -5.39
CA ASP A 196 -2.72 5.39 -4.31
C ASP A 196 -1.50 6.15 -4.88
N PRO A 197 -1.42 7.49 -4.68
CA PRO A 197 -0.31 8.28 -5.19
C PRO A 197 0.99 8.08 -4.40
N THR A 198 0.92 7.42 -3.24
CA THR A 198 2.08 7.17 -2.36
C THR A 198 2.79 5.86 -2.65
N LEU A 199 2.50 5.23 -3.80
CA LEU A 199 3.15 4.01 -4.25
C LEU A 199 3.00 2.84 -3.26
N GLY A 200 1.86 2.76 -2.56
CA GLY A 200 1.57 1.70 -1.60
C GLY A 200 1.67 2.12 -0.12
N GLY A 201 2.15 3.33 0.19
CA GLY A 201 2.22 3.85 1.56
C GLY A 201 0.84 3.95 2.24
N VAL A 202 -0.16 4.46 1.53
CA VAL A 202 -1.54 4.56 2.05
C VAL A 202 -2.21 3.19 2.10
N LEU A 203 -2.02 2.37 1.07
CA LEU A 203 -2.50 0.98 1.05
C LEU A 203 -1.98 0.17 2.25
N SER A 204 -0.68 0.22 2.53
CA SER A 204 -0.07 -0.46 3.68
C SER A 204 -0.60 0.06 5.02
N SER A 205 -0.80 1.37 5.16
CA SER A 205 -1.40 1.96 6.36
C SER A 205 -2.87 1.56 6.57
N LEU A 206 -3.65 1.51 5.48
CA LEU A 206 -5.05 1.04 5.50
C LEU A 206 -5.13 -0.42 5.96
N VAL A 207 -4.19 -1.25 5.52
CA VAL A 207 -4.09 -2.66 5.91
C VAL A 207 -3.73 -2.86 7.38
N ALA A 208 -2.91 -1.98 7.94
CA ALA A 208 -2.54 -2.02 9.35
C ALA A 208 -3.70 -1.67 10.31
N ARG A 209 -4.82 -1.12 9.81
CA ARG A 209 -5.94 -0.72 10.66
C ARG A 209 -6.80 -1.93 11.03
N PRO A 210 -6.98 -2.25 12.33
CA PRO A 210 -7.77 -3.40 12.72
C PRO A 210 -9.26 -3.21 12.41
N ASN A 211 -9.90 -4.24 11.85
CA ASN A 211 -11.35 -4.25 11.59
C ASN A 211 -12.14 -4.34 12.92
N LEU A 212 -13.46 -4.17 12.85
CA LEU A 212 -14.33 -4.30 14.03
C LEU A 212 -14.17 -5.64 14.75
N ILE A 213 -13.98 -6.74 14.00
CA ILE A 213 -13.85 -8.09 14.57
C ILE A 213 -12.51 -8.25 15.30
N GLU A 214 -11.42 -7.84 14.67
CA GLU A 214 -10.08 -7.80 15.24
C GLU A 214 -10.03 -6.88 16.45
N ARG A 215 -10.75 -5.75 16.45
CA ARG A 215 -10.89 -4.89 17.62
C ARG A 215 -11.59 -5.59 18.78
N ILE A 216 -12.64 -6.37 18.50
CA ILE A 216 -13.31 -7.18 19.51
C ILE A 216 -12.36 -8.26 20.05
N GLN A 217 -11.59 -8.92 19.16
CA GLN A 217 -10.60 -9.92 19.54
C GLN A 217 -9.45 -9.32 20.36
N GLN A 218 -8.98 -8.12 20.01
CA GLN A 218 -7.97 -7.35 20.76
C GLN A 218 -8.45 -7.00 22.17
N GLY A 219 -9.76 -6.77 22.35
CA GLY A 219 -10.37 -6.55 23.66
C GLY A 219 -10.37 -7.79 24.57
N GLY A 220 -10.04 -8.98 24.04
CA GLY A 220 -9.94 -10.21 24.82
C GLY A 220 -11.21 -10.55 25.60
N ILE A 221 -11.05 -11.26 26.72
CA ILE A 221 -12.16 -11.71 27.56
C ILE A 221 -12.99 -10.52 28.08
N VAL A 222 -12.31 -9.43 28.49
CA VAL A 222 -12.99 -8.24 29.03
C VAL A 222 -13.87 -7.59 27.97
N GLY A 223 -13.39 -7.47 26.74
CA GLY A 223 -14.17 -6.96 25.60
C GLY A 223 -15.45 -7.76 25.34
N TYR A 224 -15.36 -9.09 25.35
CA TYR A 224 -16.55 -9.95 25.20
C TYR A 224 -17.55 -9.78 26.34
N LEU A 225 -17.09 -9.64 27.60
CA LEU A 225 -17.97 -9.40 28.75
C LEU A 225 -18.67 -8.03 28.66
N VAL A 226 -17.96 -6.98 28.22
CA VAL A 226 -18.56 -5.65 28.01
C VAL A 226 -19.63 -5.69 26.92
N ILE A 227 -19.37 -6.39 25.80
CA ILE A 227 -20.36 -6.55 24.72
C ILE A 227 -21.59 -7.32 25.21
N ALA A 228 -21.40 -8.41 25.96
CA ALA A 228 -22.51 -9.19 26.51
C ALA A 228 -23.35 -8.37 27.51
N LEU A 229 -22.69 -7.65 28.41
CA LEU A 229 -23.35 -6.76 29.37
C LEU A 229 -24.11 -5.63 28.66
N GLY A 230 -23.51 -5.06 27.60
CA GLY A 230 -24.13 -4.04 26.76
C GLY A 230 -25.39 -4.55 26.06
N LEU A 231 -25.33 -5.72 25.42
CA LEU A 231 -26.49 -6.34 24.78
C LEU A 231 -27.61 -6.64 25.79
N PHE A 232 -27.27 -7.15 26.97
CA PHE A 232 -28.22 -7.39 28.05
C PHE A 232 -28.87 -6.08 28.54
N GLY A 233 -28.07 -5.04 28.74
CA GLY A 233 -28.54 -3.71 29.16
C GLY A 233 -29.46 -3.06 28.13
N VAL A 234 -29.12 -3.16 26.84
CA VAL A 234 -29.98 -2.69 25.73
C VAL A 234 -31.28 -3.47 25.68
N GLY A 235 -31.24 -4.80 25.77
CA GLY A 235 -32.44 -5.64 25.77
C GLY A 235 -33.41 -5.30 26.91
N LEU A 236 -32.88 -5.13 28.13
CA LEU A 236 -33.67 -4.72 29.28
C LEU A 236 -34.23 -3.30 29.12
N SER A 237 -33.43 -2.37 28.59
CA SER A 237 -33.89 -1.00 28.34
C SER A 237 -35.02 -0.94 27.31
N ILE A 238 -34.95 -1.75 26.24
CA ILE A 238 -36.02 -1.85 25.24
C ILE A 238 -37.29 -2.43 25.85
N GLU A 239 -37.18 -3.53 26.61
CA GLU A 239 -38.32 -4.14 27.32
C GLU A 239 -39.03 -3.14 28.23
N ARG A 240 -38.25 -2.35 28.98
CA ARG A 240 -38.77 -1.32 29.87
C ARG A 240 -39.41 -0.16 29.13
N LEU A 241 -38.78 0.31 28.06
CA LEU A 241 -39.31 1.39 27.23
C LEU A 241 -40.69 1.01 26.70
N ILE A 242 -40.86 -0.21 26.19
CA ILE A 242 -42.15 -0.68 25.67
C ILE A 242 -43.21 -0.71 26.79
N LYS A 243 -42.88 -1.23 27.98
CA LYS A 243 -43.82 -1.29 29.11
C LYS A 243 -44.23 0.09 29.59
N LEU A 244 -43.28 1.03 29.72
CA LEU A 244 -43.55 2.39 30.17
C LEU A 244 -44.37 3.18 29.14
N VAL A 245 -44.03 3.08 27.86
CA VAL A 245 -44.82 3.72 26.78
C VAL A 245 -46.24 3.17 26.74
N ASN A 246 -46.43 1.86 26.94
CA ASN A 246 -47.77 1.27 27.00
C ASN A 246 -48.54 1.71 28.25
N ALA A 247 -47.89 1.80 29.40
CA ALA A 247 -48.51 2.28 30.63
C ALA A 247 -48.93 3.75 30.49
N ASP A 248 -48.05 4.60 29.96
CA ASP A 248 -48.30 6.02 29.68
C ASP A 248 -49.51 6.19 28.76
N ARG A 249 -49.53 5.50 27.62
CA ARG A 249 -50.67 5.51 26.68
C ARG A 249 -52.00 5.12 27.36
N LYS A 250 -51.98 4.08 28.19
CA LYS A 250 -53.19 3.64 28.90
C LYS A 250 -53.64 4.64 29.96
N VAL A 251 -52.70 5.28 30.65
CA VAL A 251 -53.00 6.35 31.62
C VAL A 251 -53.61 7.56 30.90
N THR A 252 -53.05 7.97 29.77
CA THR A 252 -53.62 9.05 28.93
C THR A 252 -55.04 8.72 28.48
N ALA A 253 -55.28 7.50 27.99
CA ALA A 253 -56.62 7.07 27.59
C ALA A 253 -57.62 7.04 28.76
N GLN A 254 -57.17 6.68 29.97
CA GLN A 254 -58.01 6.69 31.17
C GLN A 254 -58.37 8.11 31.63
N LEU A 255 -57.49 9.11 31.42
CA LEU A 255 -57.79 10.51 31.73
C LEU A 255 -58.91 11.09 30.85
N GLU A 256 -59.09 10.52 29.64
CA GLU A 256 -60.12 10.93 28.69
C GLU A 256 -61.43 10.12 28.80
N SER A 257 -61.47 9.11 29.68
CA SER A 257 -62.61 8.18 29.83
C SER A 257 -63.26 8.31 31.20
N ASP A 258 -64.60 8.44 31.21
CA ASP A 258 -65.41 8.44 32.43
C ASP A 258 -65.60 7.05 33.05
N VAL A 259 -65.25 5.98 32.31
CA VAL A 259 -65.32 4.59 32.79
C VAL A 259 -63.96 4.17 33.35
N ILE A 260 -63.94 3.70 34.60
CA ILE A 260 -62.73 3.23 35.30
C ILE A 260 -62.34 1.82 34.81
N SER A 261 -61.07 1.66 34.42
CA SER A 261 -60.49 0.38 33.98
C SER A 261 -59.30 -0.01 34.88
N GLU A 262 -59.26 -1.24 35.41
CA GLU A 262 -58.18 -1.70 36.30
C GLU A 262 -56.91 -2.15 35.55
N ASP A 263 -56.90 -2.09 34.22
CA ASP A 263 -55.82 -2.53 33.33
C ASP A 263 -54.69 -1.50 33.16
N ASN A 264 -54.78 -0.37 33.87
CA ASN A 264 -53.78 0.69 33.91
C ASN A 264 -53.57 1.24 35.34
N PRO A 265 -52.39 1.80 35.66
CA PRO A 265 -52.10 2.29 37.01
C PRO A 265 -53.08 3.35 37.51
N LEU A 266 -53.49 4.29 36.66
CA LEU A 266 -54.42 5.37 37.04
C LEU A 266 -55.79 4.80 37.38
N GLY A 267 -56.33 3.91 36.56
CA GLY A 267 -57.65 3.33 36.80
C GLY A 267 -57.71 2.43 38.02
N ARG A 268 -56.60 1.75 38.40
CA ARG A 268 -56.52 1.06 39.71
C ARG A 268 -56.60 2.03 40.89
N VAL A 269 -55.97 3.20 40.80
CA VAL A 269 -56.07 4.26 41.82
C VAL A 269 -57.49 4.85 41.88
N LEU A 270 -58.10 5.12 40.72
CA LEU A 270 -59.49 5.58 40.64
C LEU A 270 -60.49 4.55 41.18
N GLY A 271 -60.20 3.25 41.02
CA GLY A 271 -60.99 2.17 41.61
C GLY A 271 -60.95 2.17 43.14
N VAL A 272 -59.83 2.55 43.76
CA VAL A 272 -59.74 2.74 45.22
C VAL A 272 -60.57 3.95 45.66
N TYR A 273 -60.54 5.04 44.89
CA TYR A 273 -61.41 6.20 45.12
C TYR A 273 -62.88 5.77 45.11
N GLU A 274 -63.31 5.04 44.07
CA GLU A 274 -64.70 4.60 43.94
C GLU A 274 -65.18 3.70 45.08
N LYS A 275 -64.34 2.75 45.50
CA LYS A 275 -64.66 1.81 46.59
C LYS A 275 -64.71 2.49 47.98
N ASN A 276 -64.17 3.69 48.13
CA ASN A 276 -64.06 4.40 49.41
C ASN A 276 -64.73 5.78 49.40
N LYS A 277 -65.63 6.08 48.44
CA LYS A 277 -66.33 7.39 48.33
C LYS A 277 -67.08 7.84 49.60
N THR A 278 -67.40 6.92 50.51
CA THR A 278 -68.21 7.18 51.72
C THR A 278 -67.39 7.46 52.98
N VAL A 279 -66.06 7.40 52.92
CA VAL A 279 -65.18 7.71 54.07
C VAL A 279 -64.89 9.21 54.13
N ASP A 280 -64.40 9.70 55.26
CA ASP A 280 -63.93 11.08 55.40
C ASP A 280 -62.79 11.39 54.42
N THR A 281 -62.65 12.67 54.07
CA THR A 281 -61.71 13.13 53.05
C THR A 281 -60.25 12.81 53.38
N GLU A 282 -59.88 12.84 54.65
CA GLU A 282 -58.52 12.56 55.13
C GLU A 282 -58.18 11.08 54.96
N THR A 283 -59.11 10.19 55.32
CA THR A 283 -58.97 8.74 55.10
C THR A 283 -58.96 8.39 53.61
N LEU A 284 -59.74 9.10 52.78
CA LEU A 284 -59.76 8.89 51.33
C LEU A 284 -58.43 9.28 50.69
N GLU A 285 -57.89 10.45 51.07
CA GLU A 285 -56.58 10.92 50.61
C GLU A 285 -55.47 9.92 50.97
N LEU A 286 -55.47 9.41 52.20
CA LEU A 286 -54.51 8.41 52.66
C LEU A 286 -54.57 7.12 51.82
N LYS A 287 -55.78 6.60 51.55
CA LYS A 287 -55.97 5.38 50.74
C LYS A 287 -55.57 5.58 49.28
N MET A 288 -55.82 6.75 48.71
CA MET A 288 -55.39 7.08 47.35
C MET A 288 -53.87 7.22 47.26
N ALA A 289 -53.24 7.87 48.25
CA ALA A 289 -51.78 7.96 48.33
C ALA A 289 -51.16 6.56 48.44
N GLU A 290 -51.70 5.69 49.29
CA GLU A 290 -51.26 4.28 49.42
C GLU A 290 -51.36 3.54 48.08
N ALA A 291 -52.46 3.72 47.34
CA ALA A 291 -52.64 3.12 46.02
C ALA A 291 -51.58 3.61 45.02
N VAL A 292 -51.27 4.90 44.99
CA VAL A 292 -50.19 5.47 44.15
C VAL A 292 -48.83 4.90 44.53
N PHE A 293 -48.53 4.80 45.84
CA PHE A 293 -47.30 4.20 46.32
C PHE A 293 -47.18 2.72 45.96
N LYS A 294 -48.30 1.99 45.87
CA LYS A 294 -48.32 0.57 45.47
C LYS A 294 -48.01 0.35 43.98
N GLU A 295 -48.33 1.32 43.12
CA GLU A 295 -48.09 1.25 41.67
C GLU A 295 -46.66 1.65 41.28
N THR A 296 -46.02 2.53 42.05
CA THR A 296 -44.69 3.09 41.77
C THR A 296 -43.57 2.02 41.61
N PRO A 297 -43.52 0.94 42.43
CA PRO A 297 -42.49 -0.10 42.31
C PRO A 297 -42.51 -0.86 40.97
N GLU A 298 -43.68 -1.11 40.39
CA GLU A 298 -43.77 -1.85 39.12
C GLU A 298 -43.20 -1.04 37.95
N LEU A 299 -43.45 0.26 37.94
CA LEU A 299 -42.92 1.21 36.96
C LEU A 299 -41.40 1.37 37.10
N ASN A 300 -40.89 1.36 38.34
CA ASN A 300 -39.46 1.51 38.63
C ASN A 300 -38.66 0.20 38.53
N LYS A 301 -39.31 -0.94 38.35
CA LYS A 301 -38.65 -2.25 38.28
C LYS A 301 -37.62 -2.24 37.14
N GLY A 302 -36.41 -2.74 37.41
CA GLY A 302 -35.32 -2.78 36.43
C GLY A 302 -34.51 -1.49 36.28
N LEU A 303 -35.02 -0.32 36.71
CA LEU A 303 -34.24 0.94 36.66
C LEU A 303 -32.97 0.87 37.50
N LEU A 304 -33.02 0.23 38.67
CA LEU A 304 -31.85 0.04 39.52
C LEU A 304 -30.78 -0.81 38.82
N LEU A 305 -31.20 -1.85 38.09
CA LEU A 305 -30.27 -2.71 37.36
C LEU A 305 -29.63 -1.96 36.18
N ILE A 306 -30.40 -1.14 35.45
CA ILE A 306 -29.86 -0.26 34.38
C ILE A 306 -28.83 0.72 34.96
N LYS A 307 -29.13 1.34 36.11
CA LYS A 307 -28.19 2.26 36.79
C LYS A 307 -26.90 1.56 37.19
N VAL A 308 -26.98 0.34 37.74
CA VAL A 308 -25.79 -0.44 38.09
C VAL A 308 -24.97 -0.76 36.83
N ILE A 309 -25.59 -1.23 35.75
CA ILE A 309 -24.91 -1.51 34.48
C ILE A 309 -24.22 -0.24 33.96
N SER A 310 -24.89 0.91 34.02
CA SER A 310 -24.35 2.21 33.61
C SER A 310 -23.09 2.63 34.38
N VAL A 311 -22.97 2.27 35.66
CA VAL A 311 -21.82 2.62 36.51
C VAL A 311 -20.71 1.57 36.38
N VAL A 312 -21.06 0.31 36.27
CA VAL A 312 -20.10 -0.81 36.21
C VAL A 312 -19.44 -0.93 34.83
N ALA A 313 -20.16 -0.64 33.74
CA ALA A 313 -19.63 -0.78 32.39
C ALA A 313 -18.36 0.08 32.13
N PRO A 314 -18.30 1.37 32.52
CA PRO A 314 -17.07 2.17 32.42
C PRO A 314 -15.91 1.60 33.26
N LEU A 315 -16.19 1.10 34.47
CA LEU A 315 -15.18 0.52 35.35
C LEU A 315 -14.58 -0.77 34.77
N MET A 316 -15.41 -1.62 34.16
CA MET A 316 -14.95 -2.80 33.44
C MET A 316 -14.14 -2.44 32.19
N GLY A 317 -14.53 -1.36 31.49
CA GLY A 317 -13.77 -0.84 30.36
C GLY A 317 -12.37 -0.38 30.77
N LEU A 318 -12.24 0.33 31.89
CA LEU A 318 -10.97 0.80 32.43
C LEU A 318 -10.07 -0.34 32.94
N LEU A 319 -10.64 -1.44 33.43
CA LEU A 319 -9.87 -2.64 33.77
C LEU A 319 -9.32 -3.35 32.52
N GLY A 320 -10.01 -3.23 31.39
CA GLY A 320 -9.65 -3.88 30.13
C GLY A 320 -8.66 -3.11 29.27
N THR A 321 -8.44 -1.82 29.54
CA THR A 321 -7.37 -0.99 28.95
C THR A 321 -6.05 -1.21 29.66
#